data_AF-E7G704-F1
#
_entry.id   AF-E7G704-F1
#
_cell.length_a   1.000
_cell.length_b   1.000
_cell.length_c   1.000
_cell.angle_alpha   90.00
_cell.angle_beta   90.00
_cell.angle_gamma   90.00
#
_symmetry.space_group_name_H-M   'P 1'
#
loop_
_entity.id
_entity.type
_entity.pdbx_description
1 polymer ?
#
loop_
_entity_poly.entity_id
_entity_poly.type
_entity_poly.pdbx_seq_one_letter_code
_entity_poly.pdbx_strand_id
1 'polypeptide(L)'
;MTQKFGFVKIKSGIHKGKIARYIGNDEKGKAHISFRYDQDFLSWPVYSQVPKSVLNDDISLIDIIDRYYDVVGDLNKISLKGHPKVKKYSAKHNELICESHLLRCLLKEYTSIHQLQFKEKETNIYLMSSFQDLFVVNDLIAELSLNHWHICHYDHETQTAYHLEHALSMCSQFVFVLSQHYNERDMHQEYQEILEKKTDLQQVTFVTLDQDIQFNEDSLYIDRKSDSDTLRRKVLELEKRFMNYDSH
;
A
#
# COMPACT_ATOMS: atom_id res chain seq x y z
N MET A 1 -2.46 3.93 -33.74
CA MET A 1 -3.01 3.44 -32.47
C MET A 1 -2.87 4.55 -31.44
N THR A 2 -3.97 5.00 -30.86
CA THR A 2 -3.96 6.01 -29.78
C THR A 2 -3.51 5.30 -28.51
N GLN A 3 -2.31 5.63 -28.00
CA GLN A 3 -1.85 5.18 -26.70
C GLN A 3 -2.90 5.57 -25.65
N LYS A 4 -3.56 4.56 -25.05
CA LYS A 4 -4.42 4.77 -23.88
C LYS A 4 -3.52 4.75 -22.66
N PHE A 5 -3.10 5.93 -22.23
CA PHE A 5 -2.44 6.09 -20.94
C PHE A 5 -3.49 5.85 -19.84
N GLY A 6 -3.22 4.95 -18.89
CA GLY A 6 -4.02 4.78 -17.68
C GLY A 6 -3.54 5.76 -16.61
N PHE A 7 -2.40 5.42 -16.00
CA PHE A 7 -1.66 6.30 -15.09
C PHE A 7 -0.35 6.74 -15.74
N VAL A 8 0.14 7.93 -15.38
CA VAL A 8 1.34 8.53 -15.94
C VAL A 8 2.22 9.17 -14.87
N LYS A 9 3.54 8.98 -15.00
CA LYS A 9 4.56 9.75 -14.27
C LYS A 9 4.96 10.98 -15.07
N ILE A 10 5.07 12.11 -14.39
CA ILE A 10 5.41 13.39 -15.03
C ILE A 10 6.93 13.62 -14.92
N LYS A 11 7.62 13.62 -16.07
CA LYS A 11 9.10 13.66 -16.17
C LYS A 11 9.70 15.06 -16.01
N SER A 12 8.93 16.12 -16.28
CA SER A 12 9.42 17.51 -16.18
C SER A 12 8.30 18.54 -15.98
N GLY A 13 8.67 19.78 -15.63
CA GLY A 13 7.73 20.89 -15.40
C GLY A 13 7.26 21.00 -13.95
N ILE A 14 6.16 21.74 -13.74
CA ILE A 14 5.64 22.10 -12.40
C ILE A 14 5.23 20.87 -11.59
N HIS A 15 4.78 19.81 -12.28
CA HIS A 15 4.31 18.58 -11.64
C HIS A 15 5.35 17.44 -11.73
N LYS A 16 6.63 17.75 -12.01
CA LYS A 16 7.70 16.75 -12.12
C LYS A 16 7.71 15.81 -10.90
N GLY A 17 7.85 14.52 -11.15
CA GLY A 17 7.90 13.46 -10.14
C GLY A 17 6.52 12.92 -9.73
N LYS A 18 5.43 13.65 -10.00
CA LYS A 18 4.09 13.22 -9.63
C LYS A 18 3.56 12.10 -10.49
N ILE A 19 2.66 11.32 -9.91
CA ILE A 19 1.84 10.32 -10.60
C ILE A 19 0.42 10.88 -10.74
N ALA A 20 -0.14 10.74 -11.93
CA ALA A 20 -1.48 11.22 -12.24
C ALA A 20 -2.20 10.22 -13.14
N ARG A 21 -3.53 10.24 -13.11
CA ARG A 21 -4.36 9.57 -14.10
C ARG A 21 -4.43 10.40 -15.37
N TYR A 22 -4.26 9.75 -16.52
CA TYR A 22 -4.52 10.38 -17.81
C TYR A 22 -6.00 10.27 -18.17
N ILE A 23 -6.62 11.40 -18.52
CA ILE A 23 -8.05 11.46 -18.86
C ILE A 23 -8.26 11.47 -20.36
N GLY A 24 -7.38 12.17 -21.08
CA GLY A 24 -7.55 12.39 -22.51
C GLY A 24 -6.72 13.58 -22.97
N ASN A 25 -7.09 14.10 -24.14
CA ASN A 25 -6.44 15.29 -24.70
C ASN A 25 -7.41 16.46 -24.68
N ASP A 26 -6.87 17.65 -24.42
CA ASP A 26 -7.59 18.88 -24.69
C ASP A 26 -7.64 19.18 -26.20
N GLU A 27 -8.41 20.20 -26.57
CA GLU A 27 -8.57 20.67 -27.95
C GLU A 27 -7.26 21.10 -28.61
N LYS A 28 -6.22 21.39 -27.81
CA LYS A 28 -4.89 21.83 -28.26
C LYS A 28 -3.88 20.67 -28.29
N GLY A 29 -4.32 19.44 -28.03
CA GLY A 29 -3.50 18.24 -28.07
C GLY A 29 -2.62 18.01 -26.82
N LYS A 30 -2.77 18.83 -25.77
CA LYS A 30 -2.11 18.58 -24.47
C LYS A 30 -2.85 17.48 -23.72
N ALA A 31 -2.10 16.74 -22.89
CA ALA A 31 -2.68 15.74 -22.02
C ALA A 31 -3.41 16.40 -20.86
N HIS A 32 -4.66 16.00 -20.65
CA HIS A 32 -5.46 16.33 -19.49
C HIS A 32 -5.27 15.23 -18.45
N ILE A 33 -4.76 15.61 -17.28
CA ILE A 33 -4.43 14.68 -16.19
C ILE A 33 -5.17 15.05 -14.91
N SER A 34 -5.35 14.06 -14.03
CA SER A 34 -5.95 14.21 -12.70
C SER A 34 -5.08 13.56 -11.65
N PHE A 35 -4.93 14.20 -10.50
CA PHE A 35 -4.29 13.59 -9.34
C PHE A 35 -5.27 12.79 -8.47
N ARG A 36 -6.49 12.56 -8.96
CA ARG A 36 -7.57 11.86 -8.26
C ARG A 36 -7.72 10.42 -8.74
N TYR A 37 -8.12 9.53 -7.82
CA TYR A 37 -8.72 8.25 -8.18
C TYR A 37 -10.22 8.44 -8.48
N ASP A 38 -10.85 7.52 -9.22
CA ASP A 38 -12.23 7.65 -9.75
C ASP A 38 -13.28 8.01 -8.68
N GLN A 39 -13.02 7.74 -7.39
CA GLN A 39 -13.92 7.94 -6.26
C GLN A 39 -13.36 8.85 -5.15
N ASP A 40 -12.71 9.96 -5.51
CA ASP A 40 -12.26 10.92 -4.49
C ASP A 40 -13.43 11.73 -3.88
N PHE A 41 -13.40 11.97 -2.58
CA PHE A 41 -14.46 12.67 -1.82
C PHE A 41 -14.36 14.20 -1.85
N LEU A 42 -13.27 14.77 -2.37
CA LEU A 42 -13.04 16.22 -2.34
C LEU A 42 -13.78 16.93 -3.50
N SER A 43 -14.42 18.06 -3.23
CA SER A 43 -15.25 18.76 -4.22
C SER A 43 -14.47 19.66 -5.20
N TRP A 44 -13.17 19.85 -5.00
CA TRP A 44 -12.37 20.74 -5.83
C TRP A 44 -11.74 20.01 -7.04
N PRO A 45 -11.72 20.65 -8.23
CA PRO A 45 -11.04 20.10 -9.40
C PRO A 45 -9.53 20.03 -9.15
N VAL A 46 -8.94 18.87 -9.40
CA VAL A 46 -7.50 18.61 -9.24
C VAL A 46 -6.93 18.12 -10.57
N TYR A 47 -7.21 18.91 -11.60
CA TYR A 47 -6.82 18.62 -12.98
C TYR A 47 -5.69 19.53 -13.43
N SER A 48 -4.86 19.06 -14.35
CA SER A 48 -3.81 19.85 -14.97
C SER A 48 -3.67 19.51 -16.46
N GLN A 49 -3.07 20.43 -17.21
CA GLN A 49 -2.78 20.26 -18.63
C GLN A 49 -1.27 20.27 -18.86
N VAL A 50 -0.73 19.18 -19.40
CA VAL A 50 0.72 19.03 -19.62
C VAL A 50 1.02 18.55 -21.05
N PRO A 51 2.19 18.90 -21.62
CA PRO A 51 2.61 18.32 -22.90
C PRO A 51 2.75 16.80 -22.81
N LYS A 52 2.29 16.04 -23.81
CA LYS A 52 2.45 14.58 -23.81
C LYS A 52 3.91 14.12 -23.71
N SER A 53 4.83 14.91 -24.27
CA SER A 53 6.27 14.63 -24.23
C SER A 53 6.84 14.55 -22.81
N VAL A 54 6.14 15.10 -21.81
CA VAL A 54 6.58 15.03 -20.41
C VAL A 54 5.98 13.84 -19.65
N LEU A 55 5.18 12.99 -20.29
CA LEU A 55 4.52 11.85 -19.64
C LEU A 55 5.27 10.54 -19.87
N ASN A 56 5.26 9.67 -18.86
CA ASN A 56 5.67 8.27 -18.92
C ASN A 56 4.49 7.38 -18.49
N ASP A 57 4.04 6.45 -19.33
CA ASP A 57 3.09 5.38 -18.94
C ASP A 57 3.79 4.24 -18.21
N ASP A 58 5.09 4.06 -18.40
CA ASP A 58 5.86 3.03 -17.71
C ASP A 58 6.14 3.47 -16.27
N ILE A 59 5.26 3.04 -15.36
CA ILE A 59 5.31 3.30 -13.92
C ILE A 59 5.60 1.97 -13.23
N SER A 60 6.69 1.90 -12.49
CA SER A 60 7.01 0.74 -11.64
C SER A 60 6.41 0.88 -10.24
N LEU A 61 6.36 -0.22 -9.49
CA LEU A 61 6.01 -0.21 -8.07
C LEU A 61 6.92 0.72 -7.25
N ILE A 62 8.22 0.75 -7.58
CA ILE A 62 9.20 1.63 -6.91
C ILE A 62 8.87 3.10 -7.15
N ASP A 63 8.45 3.47 -8.38
CA ASP A 63 8.01 4.83 -8.67
C ASP A 63 6.82 5.26 -7.80
N ILE A 64 5.90 4.32 -7.54
CA ILE A 64 4.72 4.54 -6.69
C ILE A 64 5.14 4.69 -5.23
N ILE A 65 6.03 3.84 -4.73
CA ILE A 65 6.52 3.86 -3.34
C ILE A 65 7.32 5.13 -3.05
N ASP A 66 8.28 5.48 -3.91
CA ASP A 66 9.07 6.70 -3.78
C ASP A 66 8.14 7.93 -3.70
N ARG A 67 7.15 7.98 -4.60
CA ARG A 67 6.21 9.09 -4.62
C ARG A 67 5.28 9.09 -3.41
N TYR A 68 4.90 7.92 -2.90
CA TYR A 68 4.10 7.77 -1.68
C TYR A 68 4.81 8.40 -0.48
N TYR A 69 6.09 8.10 -0.26
CA TYR A 69 6.87 8.70 0.83
C TYR A 69 7.05 10.21 0.68
N ASP A 70 7.30 10.71 -0.54
CA ASP A 70 7.34 12.15 -0.79
C ASP A 70 6.03 12.83 -0.36
N VAL A 71 4.88 12.27 -0.78
CA VAL A 71 3.56 12.84 -0.51
C VAL A 71 3.22 12.76 0.98
N VAL A 72 3.50 11.65 1.65
CA VAL A 72 3.31 11.51 3.10
C VAL A 72 4.19 12.48 3.86
N GLY A 73 5.46 12.62 3.47
CA GLY A 73 6.38 13.59 4.05
C GLY A 73 5.90 15.02 3.90
N ASP A 74 5.32 15.38 2.75
CA ASP A 74 4.75 16.71 2.54
C ASP A 74 3.42 16.93 3.29
N LEU A 75 2.57 15.91 3.40
CA LEU A 75 1.34 15.96 4.20
C LEU A 75 1.65 16.16 5.70
N ASN A 76 2.67 15.48 6.22
CA ASN A 76 3.09 15.59 7.62
C ASN A 76 3.63 16.99 7.99
N LYS A 77 4.10 17.78 7.00
CA LYS A 77 4.54 19.17 7.20
C LYS A 77 3.37 20.16 7.26
N ILE A 78 2.15 19.76 6.88
CA ILE A 78 0.99 20.64 6.92
C ILE A 78 0.59 20.87 8.39
N SER A 79 0.88 22.06 8.91
CA SER A 79 0.49 22.41 10.28
C SER A 79 -1.03 22.51 10.42
N LEU A 80 -1.59 21.66 11.29
CA LEU A 80 -2.98 21.74 11.74
C LEU A 80 -3.15 22.65 12.98
N LYS A 81 -2.05 22.97 13.67
CA LYS A 81 -2.05 23.79 14.90
C LYS A 81 -2.16 25.27 14.52
N GLY A 82 -3.40 25.75 14.43
CA GLY A 82 -3.70 27.16 14.19
C GLY A 82 -5.08 27.47 13.61
N HIS A 83 -5.98 26.49 13.45
CA HIS A 83 -7.20 26.67 12.67
C HIS A 83 -8.48 26.53 13.51
N PRO A 84 -9.09 27.63 13.98
CA PRO A 84 -10.17 27.59 14.97
C PRO A 84 -11.55 27.20 14.44
N LYS A 85 -11.75 27.10 13.12
CA LYS A 85 -13.03 26.76 12.47
C LYS A 85 -12.79 26.71 10.96
N VAL A 86 -12.98 25.54 10.36
CA VAL A 86 -13.22 25.29 8.93
C VAL A 86 -12.51 26.29 7.98
N LYS A 87 -11.19 26.21 7.81
CA LYS A 87 -10.52 26.84 6.67
C LYS A 87 -10.28 25.79 5.59
N LYS A 88 -10.80 26.08 4.40
CA LYS A 88 -10.69 25.30 3.17
C LYS A 88 -9.22 24.94 2.91
N TYR A 89 -8.92 23.67 2.69
CA TYR A 89 -7.64 23.22 2.15
C TYR A 89 -7.27 24.05 0.91
N SER A 90 -6.00 24.46 0.79
CA SER A 90 -5.53 25.13 -0.42
C SER A 90 -5.64 24.18 -1.62
N ALA A 91 -5.63 24.72 -2.85
CA ALA A 91 -5.58 23.89 -4.05
C ALA A 91 -4.40 22.89 -4.01
N LYS A 92 -3.25 23.31 -3.45
CA LYS A 92 -2.08 22.45 -3.28
C LYS A 92 -2.27 21.36 -2.23
N HIS A 93 -2.96 21.65 -1.12
CA HIS A 93 -3.30 20.64 -0.13
C HIS A 93 -4.29 19.62 -0.70
N ASN A 94 -5.31 20.06 -1.42
CA ASN A 94 -6.24 19.15 -2.11
C ASN A 94 -5.49 18.27 -3.12
N GLU A 95 -4.56 18.84 -3.88
CA GLU A 95 -3.72 18.07 -4.81
C GLU A 95 -2.91 16.99 -4.10
N LEU A 96 -2.26 17.32 -2.98
CA LEU A 96 -1.49 16.34 -2.19
C LEU A 96 -2.38 15.25 -1.59
N ILE A 97 -3.56 15.60 -1.06
CA ILE A 97 -4.49 14.63 -0.47
C ILE A 97 -5.03 13.67 -1.54
N CYS A 98 -5.45 14.21 -2.69
CA CYS A 98 -5.90 13.41 -3.83
C CYS A 98 -4.79 12.51 -4.35
N GLU A 99 -3.57 13.05 -4.55
CA GLU A 99 -2.43 12.26 -5.00
C GLU A 99 -2.08 11.15 -4.01
N SER A 100 -2.16 11.43 -2.70
CA SER A 100 -1.96 10.42 -1.65
C SER A 100 -2.97 9.28 -1.76
N HIS A 101 -4.25 9.59 -1.98
CA HIS A 101 -5.28 8.58 -2.16
C HIS A 101 -5.06 7.78 -3.45
N LEU A 102 -4.76 8.47 -4.57
CA LEU A 102 -4.41 7.84 -5.84
C LEU A 102 -3.28 6.83 -5.67
N LEU A 103 -2.18 7.22 -5.01
CA LEU A 103 -1.04 6.32 -4.77
C LEU A 103 -1.47 5.11 -3.96
N ARG A 104 -2.24 5.28 -2.87
CA ARG A 104 -2.74 4.14 -2.08
C ARG A 104 -3.63 3.19 -2.89
N CYS A 105 -4.48 3.72 -3.77
CA CYS A 105 -5.27 2.89 -4.67
C CYS A 105 -4.39 2.12 -5.65
N LEU A 106 -3.36 2.76 -6.21
CA LEU A 106 -2.38 2.09 -7.07
C LEU A 106 -1.62 1.01 -6.30
N LEU A 107 -1.12 1.29 -5.08
CA LEU A 107 -0.50 0.26 -4.24
C LEU A 107 -1.43 -0.95 -4.10
N LYS A 108 -2.73 -0.73 -3.81
CA LYS A 108 -3.73 -1.82 -3.71
C LYS A 108 -3.87 -2.64 -5.00
N GLU A 109 -3.81 -2.00 -6.17
CA GLU A 109 -3.80 -2.73 -7.45
C GLU A 109 -2.55 -3.59 -7.61
N TYR A 110 -1.38 -3.05 -7.26
CA TYR A 110 -0.10 -3.77 -7.32
C TYR A 110 0.04 -4.88 -6.29
N THR A 111 -0.63 -4.75 -5.14
CA THR A 111 -0.66 -5.77 -4.09
C THR A 111 -1.91 -6.65 -4.14
N SER A 112 -2.57 -6.73 -5.28
CA SER A 112 -3.74 -7.59 -5.45
C SER A 112 -3.31 -9.02 -5.78
N ILE A 113 -4.16 -9.99 -5.44
CA ILE A 113 -3.81 -11.41 -5.57
C ILE A 113 -3.41 -11.85 -6.99
N HIS A 114 -3.98 -11.21 -8.01
CA HIS A 114 -3.72 -11.55 -9.41
C HIS A 114 -2.35 -11.09 -9.91
N GLN A 115 -1.64 -10.29 -9.10
CA GLN A 115 -0.26 -9.88 -9.37
C GLN A 115 0.77 -10.90 -8.87
N LEU A 116 0.37 -11.87 -8.04
CA LEU A 116 1.27 -12.91 -7.56
C LEU A 116 1.70 -13.84 -8.69
N GLN A 117 2.98 -14.24 -8.70
CA GLN A 117 3.54 -15.19 -9.66
C GLN A 117 4.14 -16.41 -8.96
N PHE A 118 3.84 -17.61 -9.46
CA PHE A 118 4.23 -18.87 -8.81
C PHE A 118 5.75 -19.04 -8.71
N LYS A 119 6.48 -18.57 -9.74
CA LYS A 119 7.96 -18.59 -9.78
C LYS A 119 8.62 -17.77 -8.66
N GLU A 120 7.87 -16.88 -8.00
CA GLU A 120 8.32 -15.98 -6.93
C GLU A 120 7.73 -16.41 -5.57
N LYS A 121 7.25 -17.65 -5.43
CA LYS A 121 6.56 -18.14 -4.22
C LYS A 121 7.35 -17.89 -2.92
N GLU A 122 8.66 -18.04 -2.94
CA GLU A 122 9.55 -17.84 -1.78
C GLU A 122 9.58 -16.38 -1.30
N THR A 123 9.31 -15.43 -2.20
CA THR A 123 9.26 -13.99 -1.92
C THR A 123 7.83 -13.45 -1.84
N ASN A 124 6.82 -14.30 -2.04
CA ASN A 124 5.41 -13.92 -1.99
C ASN A 124 4.87 -13.96 -0.55
N ILE A 125 4.30 -12.84 -0.11
CA ILE A 125 3.66 -12.65 1.19
C ILE A 125 2.15 -12.46 1.01
N TYR A 126 1.35 -13.19 1.76
CA TYR A 126 -0.07 -12.90 1.95
C TYR A 126 -0.24 -12.14 3.27
N LEU A 127 -0.52 -10.83 3.21
CA LEU A 127 -0.61 -9.95 4.36
C LEU A 127 -2.07 -9.61 4.65
N MET A 128 -2.56 -9.90 5.86
CA MET A 128 -3.95 -9.75 6.26
C MET A 128 -4.08 -8.66 7.33
N SER A 129 -4.99 -7.71 7.14
CA SER A 129 -5.17 -6.59 8.08
C SER A 129 -6.59 -6.01 8.05
N SER A 130 -6.84 -5.00 8.90
CA SER A 130 -8.00 -4.11 8.78
C SER A 130 -7.76 -2.97 7.78
N PHE A 131 -8.81 -2.57 7.06
CA PHE A 131 -8.88 -1.30 6.34
C PHE A 131 -8.62 -0.08 7.25
N GLN A 132 -9.00 -0.16 8.52
CA GLN A 132 -8.81 0.95 9.48
C GLN A 132 -7.33 1.18 9.80
N ASP A 133 -6.46 0.20 9.54
CA ASP A 133 -5.02 0.27 9.74
C ASP A 133 -4.22 0.58 8.48
N LEU A 134 -4.92 0.91 7.37
CA LEU A 134 -4.35 1.01 6.03
C LEU A 134 -3.16 1.97 5.92
N PHE A 135 -3.05 3.00 6.76
CA PHE A 135 -1.88 3.89 6.74
C PHE A 135 -0.60 3.15 7.14
N VAL A 136 -0.59 2.49 8.30
CA VAL A 136 0.57 1.75 8.80
C VAL A 136 0.84 0.52 7.92
N VAL A 137 -0.22 -0.13 7.45
CA VAL A 137 -0.12 -1.27 6.54
C VAL A 137 0.49 -0.88 5.20
N ASN A 138 0.14 0.29 4.64
CA ASN A 138 0.79 0.77 3.42
C ASN A 138 2.28 1.07 3.64
N ASP A 139 2.65 1.63 4.80
CA ASP A 139 4.06 1.86 5.13
C ASP A 139 4.82 0.52 5.24
N LEU A 140 4.21 -0.50 5.84
CA LEU A 140 4.77 -1.85 5.93
C LEU A 140 4.91 -2.51 4.54
N ILE A 141 3.88 -2.42 3.70
CA ILE A 141 3.90 -2.91 2.31
C ILE A 141 5.01 -2.23 1.52
N ALA A 142 5.14 -0.91 1.66
CA ALA A 142 6.14 -0.13 0.95
C ALA A 142 7.57 -0.54 1.35
N GLU A 143 7.86 -0.63 2.66
CA GLU A 143 9.19 -1.07 3.12
C GLU A 143 9.49 -2.53 2.73
N LEU A 144 8.54 -3.45 2.83
CA LEU A 144 8.71 -4.84 2.37
C LEU A 144 8.96 -4.93 0.85
N SER A 145 8.23 -4.14 0.07
CA SER A 145 8.38 -4.08 -1.39
C SER A 145 9.75 -3.52 -1.79
N LEU A 146 10.27 -2.53 -1.05
CA LEU A 146 11.63 -2.01 -1.25
C LEU A 146 12.69 -3.08 -1.00
N ASN A 147 12.41 -4.03 -0.10
CA ASN A 147 13.26 -5.18 0.18
C ASN A 147 12.95 -6.41 -0.71
N HIS A 148 12.31 -6.18 -1.86
CA HIS A 148 12.04 -7.18 -2.90
C HIS A 148 11.03 -8.28 -2.52
N TRP A 149 10.21 -8.06 -1.49
CA TRP A 149 9.06 -8.94 -1.23
C TRP A 149 7.89 -8.58 -2.13
N HIS A 150 7.12 -9.60 -2.53
CA HIS A 150 5.90 -9.46 -3.32
C HIS A 150 4.69 -9.64 -2.41
N ILE A 151 4.01 -8.53 -2.11
CA ILE A 151 2.95 -8.53 -1.11
C ILE A 151 1.59 -8.59 -1.79
N CYS A 152 0.78 -9.57 -1.42
CA CYS A 152 -0.66 -9.60 -1.64
C CYS A 152 -1.34 -9.13 -0.35
N HIS A 153 -2.01 -7.97 -0.41
CA HIS A 153 -2.73 -7.41 0.73
C HIS A 153 -4.19 -7.87 0.74
N TYR A 154 -4.57 -8.54 1.82
CA TYR A 154 -5.92 -8.96 2.16
C TYR A 154 -6.50 -8.04 3.24
N ASP A 155 -7.53 -7.31 2.84
CA ASP A 155 -8.32 -6.44 3.72
C ASP A 155 -9.55 -7.24 4.17
N HIS A 156 -9.61 -7.59 5.46
CA HIS A 156 -10.60 -8.52 5.97
C HIS A 156 -12.04 -7.99 5.88
N GLU A 157 -12.24 -6.66 5.89
CA GLU A 157 -13.58 -6.07 5.81
C GLU A 157 -14.14 -6.03 4.38
N THR A 158 -13.30 -6.14 3.33
CA THR A 158 -13.70 -5.80 1.96
C THR A 158 -13.69 -6.97 0.96
N GLN A 159 -13.36 -8.19 1.38
CA GLN A 159 -13.15 -9.31 0.44
C GLN A 159 -14.09 -10.51 0.61
N THR A 160 -14.12 -11.34 -0.44
CA THR A 160 -14.99 -12.53 -0.59
C THR A 160 -14.16 -13.82 -0.62
N ALA A 161 -14.76 -14.96 -0.25
CA ALA A 161 -14.11 -16.22 0.11
C ALA A 161 -13.17 -16.90 -0.93
N TYR A 162 -13.03 -16.37 -2.15
CA TYR A 162 -12.28 -17.02 -3.25
C TYR A 162 -10.76 -16.78 -3.26
N HIS A 163 -10.22 -16.00 -2.34
CA HIS A 163 -8.82 -15.56 -2.39
C HIS A 163 -7.83 -16.48 -1.66
N LEU A 164 -8.26 -17.19 -0.62
CA LEU A 164 -7.32 -17.91 0.25
C LEU A 164 -6.68 -19.13 -0.42
N GLU A 165 -7.42 -19.92 -1.20
CA GLU A 165 -6.86 -21.09 -1.91
C GLU A 165 -5.77 -20.68 -2.90
N HIS A 166 -5.98 -19.57 -3.61
CA HIS A 166 -4.98 -19.04 -4.52
C HIS A 166 -3.73 -18.59 -3.74
N ALA A 167 -3.90 -17.86 -2.63
CA ALA A 167 -2.79 -17.45 -1.78
C ALA A 167 -2.00 -18.64 -1.22
N LEU A 168 -2.68 -19.71 -0.79
CA LEU A 168 -2.06 -20.96 -0.34
C LEU A 168 -1.20 -21.62 -1.43
N SER A 169 -1.54 -21.47 -2.71
CA SER A 169 -0.71 -22.00 -3.80
C SER A 169 0.51 -21.11 -4.11
N MET A 170 0.39 -19.79 -3.90
CA MET A 170 1.32 -18.79 -4.42
C MET A 170 2.26 -18.18 -3.38
N CYS A 171 1.92 -18.20 -2.08
CA CYS A 171 2.70 -17.54 -1.03
C CYS A 171 3.46 -18.56 -0.18
N SER A 172 4.64 -18.17 0.30
CA SER A 172 5.39 -18.89 1.35
C SER A 172 5.15 -18.28 2.73
N GLN A 173 4.82 -16.99 2.79
CA GLN A 173 4.65 -16.24 4.03
C GLN A 173 3.20 -15.77 4.18
N PHE A 174 2.61 -16.01 5.36
CA PHE A 174 1.31 -15.50 5.76
C PHE A 174 1.49 -14.59 6.96
N VAL A 175 1.09 -13.33 6.85
CA VAL A 175 1.32 -12.32 7.88
C VAL A 175 -0.02 -11.76 8.34
N PHE A 176 -0.35 -11.97 9.60
CA PHE A 176 -1.50 -11.36 10.24
C PHE A 176 -1.05 -10.08 10.94
N VAL A 177 -1.59 -8.93 10.52
CA VAL A 177 -1.36 -7.63 11.15
C VAL A 177 -2.53 -7.33 12.08
N LEU A 178 -2.36 -7.72 13.35
CA LEU A 178 -3.37 -7.63 14.39
C LEU A 178 -3.45 -6.24 14.99
N SER A 179 -4.66 -5.87 15.37
CA SER A 179 -4.97 -4.59 15.96
C SER A 179 -6.32 -4.62 16.67
N GLN A 180 -6.69 -3.53 17.32
CA GLN A 180 -8.04 -3.36 17.89
C GLN A 180 -9.15 -3.46 16.83
N HIS A 181 -8.82 -3.32 15.55
CA HIS A 181 -9.74 -3.39 14.41
C HIS A 181 -9.68 -4.73 13.66
N TYR A 182 -8.69 -5.58 13.95
CA TYR A 182 -8.56 -6.93 13.42
C TYR A 182 -7.87 -7.80 14.48
N ASN A 183 -8.67 -8.44 15.34
CA ASN A 183 -8.17 -9.18 16.49
C ASN A 183 -8.24 -10.69 16.25
N GLU A 184 -7.83 -11.47 17.25
CA GLU A 184 -7.83 -12.94 17.21
C GLU A 184 -9.15 -13.54 16.73
N ARG A 185 -10.29 -12.99 17.17
CA ARG A 185 -11.61 -13.49 16.78
C ARG A 185 -11.86 -13.31 15.29
N ASP A 186 -11.44 -12.18 14.73
CA ASP A 186 -11.65 -11.83 13.33
C ASP A 186 -10.75 -12.66 12.41
N MET A 187 -9.51 -12.97 12.84
CA MET A 187 -8.57 -13.80 12.09
C MET A 187 -8.76 -15.31 12.26
N HIS A 188 -9.52 -15.76 13.28
CA HIS A 188 -9.51 -17.15 13.72
C HIS A 188 -9.85 -18.13 12.60
N GLN A 189 -10.87 -17.83 11.81
CA GLN A 189 -11.34 -18.71 10.75
C GLN A 189 -10.26 -18.89 9.66
N GLU A 190 -9.74 -17.79 9.11
CA GLU A 190 -8.70 -17.82 8.08
C GLU A 190 -7.42 -18.47 8.61
N TYR A 191 -7.07 -18.21 9.87
CA TYR A 191 -5.90 -18.83 10.49
C TYR A 191 -6.02 -20.34 10.59
N GLN A 192 -7.16 -20.87 11.05
CA GLN A 192 -7.37 -22.32 11.09
C GLN A 192 -7.31 -22.93 9.69
N GLU A 193 -7.93 -22.29 8.70
CA GLU A 193 -7.92 -22.79 7.33
C GLU A 193 -6.49 -22.79 6.74
N ILE A 194 -5.67 -21.79 7.04
CA ILE A 194 -4.25 -21.77 6.66
C ILE A 194 -3.50 -22.90 7.37
N LEU A 195 -3.70 -23.10 8.67
CA LEU A 195 -3.01 -24.17 9.42
C LEU A 195 -3.35 -25.57 8.89
N GLU A 196 -4.61 -25.80 8.50
CA GLU A 196 -5.05 -27.09 7.95
C GLU A 196 -4.47 -27.39 6.56
N LYS A 197 -4.23 -26.34 5.75
CA LYS A 197 -3.88 -26.48 4.33
C LYS A 197 -2.43 -26.12 3.99
N LYS A 198 -1.73 -25.40 4.87
CA LYS A 198 -0.36 -24.96 4.61
C LYS A 198 0.59 -26.16 4.54
N THR A 199 1.65 -25.99 3.77
CA THR A 199 2.79 -26.91 3.73
C THR A 199 3.79 -26.60 4.85
N ASP A 200 4.75 -27.50 5.07
CA ASP A 200 5.83 -27.29 6.04
C ASP A 200 6.74 -26.11 5.66
N LEU A 201 6.84 -25.81 4.35
CA LEU A 201 7.61 -24.68 3.82
C LEU A 201 6.88 -23.33 3.98
N GLN A 202 5.61 -23.34 4.39
CA GLN A 202 4.81 -22.15 4.56
C GLN A 202 4.76 -21.72 6.03
N GLN A 203 4.98 -20.43 6.25
CA GLN A 203 5.08 -19.85 7.57
C GLN A 203 3.95 -18.87 7.85
N VAL A 204 3.56 -18.81 9.12
CA VAL A 204 2.58 -17.86 9.63
C VAL A 204 3.26 -16.97 10.65
N THR A 205 3.23 -15.66 10.43
CA THR A 205 3.83 -14.66 11.31
C THR A 205 2.77 -13.68 11.81
N PHE A 206 2.89 -13.27 13.06
CA PHE A 206 2.01 -12.28 13.68
C PHE A 206 2.75 -10.96 13.87
N VAL A 207 2.13 -9.89 13.39
CA VAL A 207 2.50 -8.50 13.67
C VAL A 207 1.37 -7.91 14.48
N THR A 208 1.67 -7.12 15.50
CA THR A 208 0.66 -6.39 16.28
C THR A 208 0.95 -4.90 16.28
N LEU A 209 -0.10 -4.11 16.08
CA LEU A 209 -0.05 -2.65 16.09
C LEU A 209 -0.36 -2.04 17.47
N ASP A 210 -0.88 -2.86 18.39
CA ASP A 210 -1.39 -2.44 19.70
C ASP A 210 -0.78 -3.35 20.79
N GLN A 211 -0.13 -2.77 21.81
CA GLN A 211 0.71 -3.53 22.76
C GLN A 211 -0.06 -4.56 23.58
N ASP A 212 -1.33 -4.28 23.83
CA ASP A 212 -2.28 -5.13 24.56
C ASP A 212 -2.83 -6.30 23.72
N ILE A 213 -2.52 -6.32 22.42
CA ILE A 213 -2.92 -7.38 21.51
C ILE A 213 -1.68 -8.21 21.18
N GLN A 214 -1.57 -9.37 21.81
CA GLN A 214 -0.53 -10.37 21.51
C GLN A 214 -1.20 -11.72 21.32
N PHE A 215 -0.92 -12.35 20.18
CA PHE A 215 -1.44 -13.69 19.88
C PHE A 215 -0.53 -14.78 20.46
N ASN A 216 0.79 -14.56 20.41
CA ASN A 216 1.80 -15.45 20.97
C ASN A 216 3.08 -14.69 21.34
N GLU A 217 4.03 -15.36 22.01
CA GLU A 217 5.33 -14.78 22.40
C GLU A 217 6.16 -14.32 21.20
N ASP A 218 5.92 -14.92 20.03
CA ASP A 218 6.56 -14.58 18.77
C ASP A 218 5.87 -13.44 18.01
N SER A 219 4.91 -12.71 18.60
CA SER A 219 4.26 -11.59 17.90
C SER A 219 5.20 -10.37 17.79
N LEU A 220 5.37 -9.83 16.58
CA LEU A 220 6.18 -8.62 16.35
C LEU A 220 5.35 -7.36 16.61
N TYR A 221 5.70 -6.59 17.65
CA TYR A 221 5.07 -5.30 17.87
C TYR A 221 5.66 -4.19 16.96
N ILE A 222 4.78 -3.47 16.27
CA ILE A 222 5.06 -2.27 15.49
C ILE A 222 4.19 -1.12 16.00
N ASP A 223 4.80 -0.11 16.60
CA ASP A 223 4.06 1.08 17.05
C ASP A 223 3.55 1.86 15.83
N ARG A 224 2.24 2.15 15.80
CA ARG A 224 1.57 3.01 14.80
C ARG A 224 2.22 4.38 14.64
N LYS A 225 2.92 4.87 15.66
CA LYS A 225 3.63 6.16 15.68
C LYS A 225 5.12 6.05 15.42
N SER A 226 5.60 4.87 15.00
CA SER A 226 7.01 4.67 14.67
C SER A 226 7.46 5.67 13.61
N ASP A 227 8.65 6.24 13.80
CA ASP A 227 9.33 6.91 12.70
C ASP A 227 9.79 5.88 11.65
N SER A 228 10.17 6.37 10.46
CA SER A 228 10.57 5.52 9.34
C SER A 228 11.76 4.61 9.67
N ASP A 229 12.71 5.09 10.48
CA ASP A 229 13.90 4.30 10.84
C ASP A 229 13.57 3.17 11.83
N THR A 230 12.62 3.40 12.72
CA THR A 230 12.10 2.39 13.64
C THR A 230 11.26 1.36 12.88
N LEU A 231 10.41 1.80 11.95
CA LEU A 231 9.66 0.90 11.08
C LEU A 231 10.61 0.00 10.27
N ARG A 232 11.63 0.58 9.61
CA ARG A 232 12.64 -0.19 8.85
C ARG A 232 13.32 -1.26 9.68
N ARG A 233 13.72 -0.93 10.92
CA ARG A 233 14.32 -1.92 11.84
C ARG A 233 13.34 -3.05 12.16
N LYS A 234 12.05 -2.75 12.29
CA LYS A 234 11.01 -3.74 12.51
C LYS A 234 10.73 -4.58 11.27
N VAL A 235 10.76 -4.00 10.07
CA VAL A 235 10.69 -4.76 8.81
C VAL A 235 11.86 -5.72 8.68
N LEU A 236 13.09 -5.29 8.98
CA LEU A 236 14.25 -6.18 8.98
C LEU A 236 14.13 -7.31 10.03
N GLU A 237 13.50 -7.06 11.17
CA GLU A 237 13.19 -8.09 12.17
C GLU A 237 12.15 -9.09 11.63
N LEU A 238 11.12 -8.59 10.94
CA LEU A 238 10.10 -9.40 10.29
C LEU A 238 10.71 -10.30 9.21
N GLU A 239 11.59 -9.77 8.36
CA GLU A 239 12.26 -10.53 7.30
C GLU A 239 13.14 -11.65 7.84
N LYS A 240 13.83 -11.42 8.96
CA LYS A 240 14.60 -12.48 9.63
C LYS A 240 13.71 -13.63 10.06
N ARG A 241 12.46 -13.36 10.45
CA ARG A 241 11.50 -14.41 10.83
C ARG A 241 11.07 -15.24 9.63
N PHE A 242 10.89 -14.61 8.46
CA PHE A 242 10.62 -15.33 7.21
C PHE A 242 11.74 -16.31 6.83
N MET A 243 13.00 -15.95 7.12
CA MET A 243 14.18 -16.73 6.72
C MET A 243 14.67 -17.76 7.74
N ASN A 244 14.42 -17.61 9.05
CA ASN A 244 15.14 -18.35 10.10
C ASN A 244 14.52 -19.69 10.55
N TYR A 245 13.52 -20.26 9.87
CA TYR A 245 12.83 -21.45 10.38
C TYR A 245 13.51 -22.81 10.07
N ASP A 246 14.74 -22.82 9.52
CA ASP A 246 15.55 -24.06 9.36
C ASP A 246 16.33 -24.46 10.63
N SER A 247 16.03 -23.88 11.80
CA SER A 247 16.86 -24.05 13.02
C SER A 247 16.23 -24.82 14.19
N HIS A 248 15.00 -25.33 14.08
CA HIS A 248 14.32 -26.05 15.17
C HIS A 248 13.71 -27.38 14.75
#